data_AF-A0A1I6LUD9-F1
#
_entry.id   AF-A0A1I6LUD9-F1
#
_cell.length_a   1.000
_cell.length_b   1.000
_cell.length_c   1.000
_cell.angle_alpha   90.00
_cell.angle_beta   90.00
_cell.angle_gamma   90.00
#
_symmetry.space_group_name_H-M   'P 1'
#
loop_
_entity.id
_entity.type
_entity.pdbx_description
1 polymer ?
#
loop_
_entity_poly.entity_id
_entity_poly.type
_entity_poly.pdbx_seq_one_letter_code
_entity_poly.pdbx_strand_id
1 'polypeptide(L)'
;MRLARLLLGGTLFMLSAATAATLYRAHEETQNVPDTQKLARTLEIIRTSTPTHRKVLKVLFYGQSITKSGWDQQVQEHWKQRYPNTIFVVQNLAIGGFPTQDLERTTARDLAASYPDLIVFHDYGDHRAYERIVRLFRTNTVADILVQTDHGDTMPDPVCREGLALGRPPGCAGWFWVHQRDWHDEMSYHKIPALGRKYGLAVEPQRQWWRDYLLRNHMAPEALLADIVHPNESGKTLIASFFNQYFDGLVDRWSHETENTVTTLPATPKVHFEGTRLELITDRPLAATPSVTIDGKPALDHDGCWLATRATALDTGRDWPALRRIDLIHDHTAEDWTATLSHFTPDDADFEFTLSGSVSGNQGSGRASRDFVTPSGALKIASVDWMPPRAFQETKLPLHDPFIVKWSVAPICAASPETPGSEYRYVLAAGLPPGPHTARIEGDLTGYLRIDRPPLR
;
A
#
# COMPACT_ATOMS: atom_id res chain seq x y z
N MET A 1 -14.28 20.05 -53.80
CA MET A 1 -14.26 19.03 -52.70
C MET A 1 -12.90 18.35 -52.45
N ARG A 2 -11.75 18.83 -53.00
CA ARG A 2 -10.42 18.23 -52.72
C ARG A 2 -9.47 19.06 -51.84
N LEU A 3 -9.76 20.33 -51.56
CA LEU A 3 -8.94 21.15 -50.64
C LEU A 3 -9.30 21.01 -49.15
N ALA A 4 -10.52 20.58 -48.81
CA ALA A 4 -10.96 20.48 -47.41
C ALA A 4 -10.39 19.25 -46.66
N ARG A 5 -9.81 18.26 -47.36
CA ARG A 5 -9.24 17.05 -46.74
C ARG A 5 -7.76 17.19 -46.35
N LEU A 6 -7.01 18.15 -46.90
CA LEU A 6 -5.62 18.38 -46.49
C LEU A 6 -5.51 19.19 -45.19
N LEU A 7 -6.45 20.10 -44.93
CA LEU A 7 -6.43 20.92 -43.71
C LEU A 7 -6.83 20.13 -42.46
N LEU A 8 -7.75 19.16 -42.55
CA LEU A 8 -8.08 18.29 -41.40
C LEU A 8 -6.96 17.30 -41.04
N GLY A 9 -6.16 16.85 -42.01
CA GLY A 9 -5.04 15.93 -41.76
C GLY A 9 -3.89 16.58 -41.00
N GLY A 10 -3.59 17.85 -41.28
CA GLY A 10 -2.52 18.60 -40.62
C GLY A 10 -2.82 18.92 -39.15
N THR A 11 -4.07 19.27 -38.82
CA THR A 11 -4.47 19.57 -37.43
C THR A 11 -4.51 18.30 -36.56
N LEU A 12 -4.91 17.15 -37.12
CA LEU A 12 -4.92 15.88 -36.38
C LEU A 12 -3.50 15.36 -36.08
N PHE A 13 -2.54 15.59 -36.99
CA PHE A 13 -1.13 15.19 -36.82
C PHE A 13 -0.37 16.10 -35.85
N MET A 14 -0.70 17.40 -35.81
CA MET A 14 -0.13 18.35 -34.85
C MET A 14 -0.68 18.12 -33.43
N LEU A 15 -1.96 17.76 -33.30
CA LEU A 15 -2.54 17.39 -32.00
C LEU A 15 -1.90 16.11 -31.44
N SER A 16 -1.71 15.07 -32.27
CA SER A 16 -1.08 13.82 -31.83
C SER A 16 0.40 13.99 -31.46
N ALA A 17 1.14 14.83 -32.20
CA ALA A 17 2.53 15.15 -31.90
C ALA A 17 2.69 15.98 -30.61
N ALA A 18 1.78 16.93 -30.33
CA ALA A 18 1.80 17.72 -29.10
C ALA A 18 1.45 16.88 -27.86
N THR A 19 0.48 15.95 -27.97
CA THR A 19 0.17 14.99 -26.89
C THR A 19 1.31 14.01 -26.67
N ALA A 20 1.94 13.50 -27.74
CA ALA A 20 3.11 12.65 -27.65
C ALA A 20 4.32 13.38 -27.04
N ALA A 21 4.56 14.65 -27.40
CA ALA A 21 5.64 15.46 -26.82
C ALA A 21 5.39 15.78 -25.34
N THR A 22 4.15 16.05 -24.93
CA THR A 22 3.79 16.26 -23.52
C THR A 22 3.94 14.97 -22.71
N LEU A 23 3.51 13.83 -23.25
CA LEU A 23 3.72 12.51 -22.65
C LEU A 23 5.20 12.12 -22.58
N TYR A 24 5.99 12.46 -23.60
CA TYR A 24 7.43 12.22 -23.64
C TYR A 24 8.18 13.08 -22.59
N ARG A 25 7.77 14.34 -22.43
CA ARG A 25 8.36 15.26 -21.44
C ARG A 25 8.02 14.85 -20.00
N ALA A 26 6.78 14.46 -19.74
CA ALA A 26 6.38 13.86 -18.45
C ALA A 26 7.08 12.51 -18.18
N HIS A 27 7.38 11.75 -19.24
CA HIS A 27 8.16 10.51 -19.14
C HIS A 27 9.65 10.76 -18.84
N GLU A 28 10.28 11.75 -19.47
CA GLU A 28 11.68 12.15 -19.16
C GLU A 28 11.82 12.74 -17.76
N GLU A 29 10.88 13.58 -17.32
CA GLU A 29 10.90 14.18 -15.98
C GLU A 29 10.85 13.14 -14.87
N THR A 30 10.18 12.00 -15.09
CA THR A 30 10.07 10.92 -14.11
C THR A 30 11.27 9.95 -14.09
N GLN A 31 12.08 9.89 -15.15
CA GLN A 31 13.27 9.00 -15.17
C GLN A 31 14.45 9.53 -14.35
N ASN A 32 14.51 10.84 -14.09
CA ASN A 32 15.67 11.49 -13.46
C ASN A 32 15.41 12.04 -12.05
N VAL A 33 14.24 11.76 -11.45
CA VAL A 33 13.96 12.17 -10.07
C VAL A 33 14.83 11.33 -9.13
N PRO A 34 15.73 11.92 -8.34
CA PRO A 34 16.53 11.17 -7.37
C PRO A 34 15.65 10.56 -6.29
N ASP A 35 16.08 9.44 -5.70
CA ASP A 35 15.29 8.81 -4.63
C ASP A 35 15.16 9.68 -3.37
N THR A 36 16.09 10.64 -3.15
CA THR A 36 15.94 11.67 -2.09
C THR A 36 14.73 12.56 -2.32
N GLN A 37 14.40 12.86 -3.58
CA GLN A 37 13.21 13.62 -3.97
C GLN A 37 11.94 12.76 -3.93
N LYS A 38 12.04 11.44 -4.20
CA LYS A 38 10.89 10.52 -4.12
C LYS A 38 10.47 10.16 -2.69
N LEU A 39 11.39 10.29 -1.73
CA LEU A 39 11.14 10.09 -0.30
C LEU A 39 11.23 11.42 0.49
N ALA A 40 11.04 12.56 -0.17
CA ALA A 40 11.35 13.88 0.38
C ALA A 40 10.71 14.11 1.76
N ARG A 41 9.44 13.72 1.94
CA ARG A 41 8.69 13.95 3.18
C ARG A 41 9.20 13.09 4.34
N THR A 42 9.47 11.81 4.07
CA THR A 42 10.07 10.88 5.02
C THR A 42 11.42 11.38 5.51
N LEU A 43 12.27 11.79 4.57
CA LEU A 43 13.61 12.28 4.87
C LEU A 43 13.56 13.61 5.62
N GLU A 44 12.65 14.52 5.25
CA GLU A 44 12.40 15.76 5.98
C GLU A 44 11.99 15.49 7.43
N ILE A 45 11.00 14.61 7.66
CA ILE A 45 10.53 14.26 9.02
C ILE A 45 11.71 13.80 9.89
N ILE A 46 12.57 12.94 9.35
CA ILE A 46 13.74 12.43 10.07
C ILE A 46 14.77 13.54 10.31
N ARG A 47 15.15 14.28 9.27
CA ARG A 47 16.24 15.26 9.31
C ARG A 47 15.90 16.53 10.10
N THR A 48 14.61 16.84 10.23
CA THR A 48 14.13 18.01 10.97
C THR A 48 13.60 17.69 12.37
N SER A 49 13.61 16.41 12.77
CA SER A 49 13.28 16.01 14.14
C SER A 49 14.40 16.40 15.11
N THR A 50 14.03 17.02 16.22
CA THR A 50 14.97 17.51 17.25
C THR A 50 14.58 17.02 18.65
N PRO A 51 15.48 17.07 19.65
CA PRO A 51 15.15 16.62 21.01
C PRO A 51 13.95 17.35 21.63
N THR A 52 13.74 18.63 21.29
CA THR A 52 12.64 19.47 21.79
C THR A 52 11.41 19.49 20.86
N HIS A 53 11.55 18.97 19.65
CA HIS A 53 10.46 18.88 18.68
C HIS A 53 10.62 17.59 17.88
N ARG A 54 10.15 16.49 18.48
CA ARG A 54 10.17 15.17 17.87
C ARG A 54 9.01 15.07 16.89
N LYS A 55 9.30 14.75 15.63
CA LYS A 55 8.25 14.50 14.63
C LYS A 55 7.95 13.02 14.56
N VAL A 56 6.77 12.72 14.05
CA VAL A 56 6.24 11.37 13.99
C VAL A 56 6.26 10.87 12.55
N LEU A 57 6.83 9.68 12.35
CA LEU A 57 6.82 8.97 11.08
C LEU A 57 6.03 7.68 11.22
N LYS A 58 4.84 7.62 10.60
CA LYS A 58 4.06 6.37 10.50
C LYS A 58 4.61 5.52 9.35
N VAL A 59 5.01 4.28 9.64
CA VAL A 59 5.62 3.38 8.65
C VAL A 59 4.79 2.10 8.53
N LEU A 60 4.49 1.73 7.29
CA LEU A 60 3.85 0.46 6.96
C LEU A 60 4.82 -0.44 6.23
N PHE A 61 5.17 -1.57 6.83
CA PHE A 61 5.75 -2.71 6.12
C PHE A 61 4.61 -3.54 5.52
N TYR A 62 4.63 -3.70 4.20
CA TYR A 62 3.58 -4.38 3.46
C TYR A 62 4.15 -5.36 2.43
N GLY A 63 3.42 -6.43 2.16
CA GLY A 63 3.91 -7.51 1.31
C GLY A 63 3.45 -8.89 1.76
N GLN A 64 4.30 -9.89 1.47
CA GLN A 64 4.04 -11.28 1.82
C GLN A 64 4.96 -11.84 2.93
N SER A 65 5.20 -13.15 2.93
CA SER A 65 5.88 -13.88 4.01
C SER A 65 7.28 -13.38 4.31
N ILE A 66 8.02 -12.89 3.31
CA ILE A 66 9.36 -12.32 3.50
C ILE A 66 9.29 -11.04 4.34
N THR A 67 8.37 -10.13 4.03
CA THR A 67 8.11 -8.92 4.82
C THR A 67 7.62 -9.26 6.23
N LYS A 68 6.84 -10.33 6.39
CA LYS A 68 6.37 -10.84 7.69
C LYS A 68 7.46 -11.54 8.52
N SER A 69 8.62 -11.85 7.94
CA SER A 69 9.61 -12.76 8.54
C SER A 69 10.42 -12.18 9.73
N GLY A 70 10.24 -10.90 10.03
CA GLY A 70 10.79 -10.24 11.23
C GLY A 70 12.05 -9.40 11.02
N TRP A 71 12.58 -9.29 9.80
CA TRP A 71 13.74 -8.43 9.52
C TRP A 71 13.44 -6.93 9.75
N ASP A 72 12.17 -6.54 9.65
CA ASP A 72 11.69 -5.19 9.97
C ASP A 72 11.96 -4.80 11.43
N GLN A 73 12.03 -5.77 12.35
CA GLN A 73 12.37 -5.49 13.75
C GLN A 73 13.82 -5.00 13.90
N GLN A 74 14.74 -5.55 13.10
CA GLN A 74 16.13 -5.11 13.10
C GLN A 74 16.27 -3.70 12.51
N VAL A 75 15.47 -3.38 11.48
CA VAL A 75 15.38 -2.02 10.92
C VAL A 75 14.85 -1.04 11.96
N GLN A 76 13.78 -1.41 12.68
CA GLN A 76 13.22 -0.57 13.74
C GLN A 76 14.23 -0.29 14.86
N GLU A 77 15.00 -1.29 15.28
CA GLU A 77 16.03 -1.12 16.30
C GLU A 77 17.14 -0.18 15.81
N HIS A 78 17.62 -0.39 14.58
CA HIS A 78 18.60 0.49 13.94
C HIS A 78 18.11 1.94 13.85
N TRP A 79 16.86 2.16 13.42
CA TRP A 79 16.27 3.49 13.33
C TRP A 79 16.13 4.18 14.68
N LYS A 80 15.75 3.46 15.75
CA LYS A 80 15.69 4.02 17.11
C LYS A 80 17.06 4.50 17.59
N GLN A 81 18.12 3.75 17.24
CA GLN A 81 19.49 4.12 17.61
C GLN A 81 20.03 5.28 16.76
N ARG A 82 19.82 5.24 15.44
CA ARG A 82 20.38 6.23 14.51
C ARG A 82 19.61 7.55 14.47
N TYR A 83 18.29 7.51 14.65
CA TYR A 83 17.39 8.66 14.55
C TYR A 83 16.56 8.85 15.84
N PRO A 84 17.21 9.04 17.02
CA PRO A 84 16.54 9.00 18.32
C PRO A 84 15.53 10.14 18.57
N ASN A 85 15.53 11.17 17.73
CA ASN A 85 14.61 12.29 17.82
C ASN A 85 13.33 12.07 17.00
N THR A 86 13.29 11.08 16.11
CA THR A 86 12.10 10.74 15.33
C THR A 86 11.30 9.69 16.08
N ILE A 87 9.99 9.87 16.17
CA ILE A 87 9.09 8.86 16.71
C ILE A 87 8.58 7.98 15.57
N PHE A 88 9.05 6.74 15.52
CA PHE A 88 8.60 5.76 14.54
C PHE A 88 7.37 5.01 15.06
N VAL A 89 6.26 5.10 14.32
CA VAL A 89 5.05 4.30 14.56
C VAL A 89 4.94 3.27 13.45
N VAL A 90 5.37 2.05 13.73
CA VAL A 90 5.57 1.03 12.70
C VAL A 90 4.49 -0.04 12.81
N GLN A 91 3.91 -0.38 11.66
CA GLN A 91 3.00 -1.51 11.51
C GLN A 91 3.53 -2.44 10.43
N ASN A 92 3.42 -3.75 10.66
CA ASN A 92 3.66 -4.77 9.65
C ASN A 92 2.35 -5.49 9.37
N LEU A 93 1.75 -5.19 8.22
CA LEU A 93 0.48 -5.79 7.79
C LEU A 93 0.68 -6.80 6.67
N ALA A 94 1.90 -7.29 6.46
CA ALA A 94 2.18 -8.31 5.45
C ALA A 94 1.40 -9.61 5.70
N ILE A 95 1.02 -10.30 4.63
CA ILE A 95 0.24 -11.54 4.68
C ILE A 95 1.03 -12.66 4.01
N GLY A 96 1.52 -13.63 4.78
CA GLY A 96 2.29 -14.75 4.24
C GLY A 96 1.49 -15.57 3.22
N GLY A 97 2.08 -15.96 2.09
CA GLY A 97 1.40 -16.75 1.06
C GLY A 97 0.42 -15.96 0.16
N PHE A 98 0.41 -14.63 0.25
CA PHE A 98 -0.35 -13.76 -0.63
C PHE A 98 0.59 -13.15 -1.68
N PRO A 99 0.69 -13.71 -2.90
CA PRO A 99 1.28 -13.00 -4.00
C PRO A 99 0.41 -11.79 -4.38
N THR A 100 0.97 -10.89 -5.17
CA THR A 100 0.35 -9.61 -5.57
C THR A 100 -1.11 -9.70 -6.02
N GLN A 101 -1.49 -10.72 -6.80
CA GLN A 101 -2.88 -10.89 -7.28
C GLN A 101 -3.89 -11.19 -6.16
N ASP A 102 -3.43 -11.61 -4.99
CA ASP A 102 -4.26 -11.82 -3.81
C ASP A 102 -4.16 -10.65 -2.83
N LEU A 103 -2.94 -10.13 -2.62
CA LEU A 103 -2.67 -8.98 -1.76
C LEU A 103 -3.38 -7.71 -2.25
N GLU A 104 -3.57 -7.55 -3.56
CA GLU A 104 -4.28 -6.39 -4.12
C GLU A 104 -5.69 -6.22 -3.53
N ARG A 105 -6.34 -7.33 -3.12
CA ARG A 105 -7.71 -7.30 -2.62
C ARG A 105 -7.81 -6.84 -1.17
N THR A 106 -6.77 -7.04 -0.37
CA THR A 106 -6.67 -6.55 1.02
C THR A 106 -6.09 -5.14 1.10
N THR A 107 -5.37 -4.71 0.07
CA THR A 107 -4.56 -3.48 0.05
C THR A 107 -5.34 -2.22 0.44
N ALA A 108 -6.48 -1.95 -0.22
CA ALA A 108 -7.21 -0.69 0.00
C ALA A 108 -7.64 -0.51 1.47
N ARG A 109 -8.13 -1.59 2.09
CA ARG A 109 -8.54 -1.61 3.49
C ARG A 109 -7.36 -1.40 4.43
N ASP A 110 -6.23 -2.07 4.19
CA ASP A 110 -5.06 -1.96 5.05
C ASP A 110 -4.41 -0.58 4.99
N LEU A 111 -4.43 0.05 3.80
CA LEU A 111 -4.00 1.43 3.63
C LEU A 111 -4.90 2.41 4.38
N ALA A 112 -6.21 2.26 4.27
CA ALA A 112 -7.16 3.12 4.97
C ALA A 112 -7.02 2.98 6.50
N ALA A 113 -6.73 1.76 6.99
CA ALA A 113 -6.51 1.49 8.41
C ALA A 113 -5.18 2.05 8.95
N SER A 114 -4.11 1.94 8.16
CA SER A 114 -2.77 2.32 8.59
C SER A 114 -2.49 3.81 8.35
N TYR A 115 -2.97 4.33 7.22
CA TYR A 115 -2.71 5.66 6.68
C TYR A 115 -1.27 6.15 6.95
N PRO A 116 -0.26 5.48 6.35
CA PRO A 116 1.14 5.68 6.69
C PRO A 116 1.74 6.93 6.03
N ASP A 117 2.86 7.39 6.59
CA ASP A 117 3.72 8.41 5.98
C ASP A 117 4.75 7.78 5.02
N LEU A 118 5.21 6.57 5.32
CA LEU A 118 6.11 5.74 4.49
C LEU A 118 5.54 4.32 4.31
N ILE A 119 5.52 3.82 3.08
CA ILE A 119 5.27 2.41 2.77
C ILE A 119 6.58 1.76 2.36
N VAL A 120 6.97 0.71 3.07
CA VAL A 120 8.04 -0.23 2.67
C VAL A 120 7.36 -1.47 2.08
N PHE A 121 7.53 -1.68 0.77
CA PHE A 121 6.78 -2.68 0.03
C PHE A 121 7.69 -3.72 -0.65
N HIS A 122 7.33 -4.99 -0.48
CA HIS A 122 7.95 -6.10 -1.21
C HIS A 122 6.94 -7.23 -1.37
N ASP A 123 6.71 -7.67 -2.61
CA ASP A 123 5.79 -8.78 -2.88
C ASP A 123 6.13 -9.49 -4.20
N TYR A 124 5.89 -10.79 -4.24
CA TYR A 124 6.09 -11.59 -5.45
C TYR A 124 4.79 -11.74 -6.24
N GLY A 125 4.89 -12.15 -7.50
CA GLY A 125 3.73 -12.56 -8.30
C GLY A 125 3.59 -11.81 -9.61
N ASP A 126 2.34 -11.56 -10.01
CA ASP A 126 2.03 -10.90 -11.28
C ASP A 126 2.36 -9.40 -11.27
N HIS A 127 3.17 -8.99 -12.24
CA HIS A 127 3.54 -7.58 -12.46
C HIS A 127 2.35 -6.62 -12.64
N ARG A 128 1.20 -7.07 -13.17
CA ARG A 128 0.03 -6.19 -13.37
C ARG A 128 -0.71 -5.98 -12.06
N ALA A 129 -0.84 -7.02 -11.24
CA ALA A 129 -1.35 -6.88 -9.88
C ALA A 129 -0.43 -5.99 -9.03
N TYR A 130 0.89 -6.18 -9.15
CA TYR A 130 1.88 -5.31 -8.51
C TYR A 130 1.64 -3.83 -8.87
N GLU A 131 1.48 -3.52 -10.17
CA GLU A 131 1.18 -2.17 -10.61
C GLU A 131 -0.17 -1.65 -10.07
N ARG A 132 -1.21 -2.49 -9.99
CA ARG A 132 -2.49 -2.09 -9.39
C ARG A 132 -2.36 -1.75 -7.90
N ILE A 133 -1.56 -2.49 -7.15
CA ILE A 133 -1.22 -2.17 -5.75
C ILE A 133 -0.53 -0.81 -5.66
N VAL A 134 0.51 -0.57 -6.48
CA VAL A 134 1.21 0.72 -6.52
C VAL A 134 0.25 1.87 -6.85
N ARG A 135 -0.68 1.66 -7.79
CA ARG A 135 -1.72 2.64 -8.10
C ARG A 135 -2.64 2.88 -6.91
N LEU A 136 -3.05 1.85 -6.17
CA LEU A 136 -3.82 2.00 -4.94
C LEU A 136 -3.08 2.84 -3.90
N PHE A 137 -1.77 2.63 -3.70
CA PHE A 137 -0.96 3.48 -2.80
C PHE A 137 -1.01 4.94 -3.23
N ARG A 138 -0.76 5.19 -4.52
CA ARG A 138 -0.67 6.53 -5.10
C ARG A 138 -2.00 7.25 -5.29
N THR A 139 -3.13 6.53 -5.27
CA THR A 139 -4.48 7.10 -5.33
C THR A 139 -5.06 7.37 -3.94
N ASN A 140 -4.77 6.52 -2.96
CA ASN A 140 -5.44 6.60 -1.66
C ASN A 140 -4.60 7.27 -0.56
N THR A 141 -3.30 7.46 -0.80
CA THR A 141 -2.38 8.00 0.21
C THR A 141 -1.40 9.00 -0.40
N VAL A 142 -0.79 9.78 0.49
CA VAL A 142 0.36 10.66 0.22
C VAL A 142 1.66 10.03 0.71
N ALA A 143 1.66 8.72 1.00
CA ALA A 143 2.83 8.05 1.51
C ALA A 143 3.99 8.12 0.51
N ASP A 144 5.19 8.34 1.03
CA ASP A 144 6.39 7.98 0.30
C ASP A 144 6.45 6.46 0.16
N ILE A 145 7.03 5.97 -0.93
CA ILE A 145 7.04 4.53 -1.22
C ILE A 145 8.46 4.09 -1.53
N LEU A 146 8.97 3.18 -0.69
CA LEU A 146 10.22 2.48 -0.88
C LEU A 146 9.90 1.01 -1.17
N VAL A 147 10.29 0.57 -2.36
CA VAL A 147 10.14 -0.82 -2.81
C VAL A 147 11.47 -1.54 -2.69
N GLN A 148 11.45 -2.76 -2.18
CA GLN A 148 12.59 -3.68 -2.30
C GLN A 148 12.36 -4.64 -3.46
N THR A 149 13.43 -4.94 -4.19
CA THR A 149 13.43 -6.02 -5.18
C THR A 149 13.57 -7.39 -4.51
N ASP A 150 13.38 -8.48 -5.25
CA ASP A 150 13.38 -9.82 -4.67
C ASP A 150 14.76 -10.20 -4.15
N HIS A 151 14.88 -10.91 -3.02
CA HIS A 151 16.14 -11.60 -2.72
C HIS A 151 16.33 -12.84 -3.62
N GLY A 152 17.52 -13.45 -3.60
CA GLY A 152 17.82 -14.65 -4.37
C GLY A 152 17.49 -15.93 -3.60
N ASP A 153 16.47 -16.65 -4.05
CA ASP A 153 16.16 -18.05 -3.67
C ASP A 153 17.13 -19.04 -4.35
N THR A 154 17.55 -18.70 -5.56
CA THR A 154 18.69 -19.27 -6.28
C THR A 154 19.74 -18.19 -6.51
N MET A 155 20.89 -18.54 -7.10
CA MET A 155 21.90 -17.55 -7.47
C MET A 155 21.33 -16.64 -8.56
N PRO A 156 21.08 -15.34 -8.30
CA PRO A 156 20.47 -14.49 -9.31
C PRO A 156 21.38 -14.37 -10.54
N ASP A 157 20.78 -14.44 -11.74
CA ASP A 157 21.56 -14.27 -12.96
C ASP A 157 22.04 -12.80 -13.06
N PRO A 158 23.12 -12.53 -13.82
CA PRO A 158 23.50 -11.17 -14.15
C PRO A 158 22.37 -10.42 -14.89
N VAL A 159 22.33 -9.10 -14.73
CA VAL A 159 21.37 -8.24 -15.42
C VAL A 159 21.54 -8.33 -16.94
N CYS A 160 20.45 -8.60 -17.65
CA CYS A 160 20.41 -8.56 -19.11
C CYS A 160 20.18 -7.13 -19.59
N ARG A 161 20.95 -6.70 -20.60
CA ARG A 161 20.61 -5.47 -21.34
C ARG A 161 19.48 -5.78 -22.30
N GLU A 162 18.25 -5.41 -21.93
CA GLU A 162 17.08 -5.66 -22.77
C GLU A 162 17.20 -4.94 -24.13
N GLY A 163 16.89 -5.65 -25.21
CA GLY A 163 16.84 -5.09 -26.57
C GLY A 163 17.57 -5.93 -27.62
N LEU A 164 17.83 -5.29 -28.76
CA LEU A 164 18.57 -5.89 -29.88
C LEU A 164 20.02 -6.14 -29.47
N ALA A 165 20.42 -7.40 -29.43
CA ALA A 165 21.81 -7.80 -29.20
C ALA A 165 22.18 -9.02 -30.04
N LEU A 166 23.46 -9.11 -30.43
CA LEU A 166 24.03 -10.29 -31.06
C LEU A 166 24.60 -11.19 -29.95
N GLY A 167 23.93 -12.30 -29.69
CA GLY A 167 24.34 -13.29 -28.69
C GLY A 167 23.41 -13.35 -27.48
N ARG A 168 23.61 -14.39 -26.66
CA ARG A 168 22.77 -14.70 -25.50
C ARG A 168 23.67 -14.83 -24.26
N PRO A 169 23.89 -13.72 -23.52
CA PRO A 169 24.66 -13.78 -22.28
C PRO A 169 24.05 -14.77 -21.27
N PRO A 170 24.83 -15.31 -20.33
CA PRO A 170 24.31 -16.13 -19.25
C PRO A 170 23.16 -15.43 -18.53
N GLY A 171 22.06 -16.14 -18.32
CA GLY A 171 20.85 -15.62 -17.69
C GLY A 171 19.87 -14.90 -18.60
N CYS A 172 20.23 -14.67 -19.86
CA CYS A 172 19.35 -14.01 -20.82
C CYS A 172 18.64 -15.01 -21.75
N ALA A 173 17.50 -14.59 -22.32
CA ALA A 173 16.71 -15.32 -23.30
C ALA A 173 16.40 -14.45 -24.52
N GLY A 174 15.96 -15.10 -25.61
CA GLY A 174 15.64 -14.44 -26.89
C GLY A 174 16.76 -14.53 -27.95
N TRP A 175 16.37 -14.46 -29.22
CA TRP A 175 17.27 -14.61 -30.37
C TRP A 175 17.54 -13.29 -31.10
N PHE A 176 16.50 -12.47 -31.30
CA PHE A 176 16.63 -11.12 -31.85
C PHE A 176 16.31 -10.02 -30.82
N TRP A 177 15.62 -10.36 -29.72
CA TRP A 177 15.32 -9.46 -28.62
C TRP A 177 15.70 -10.13 -27.31
N VAL A 178 16.78 -9.65 -26.69
CA VAL A 178 17.29 -10.19 -25.44
C VAL A 178 16.47 -9.66 -24.28
N HIS A 179 16.09 -10.55 -23.36
CA HIS A 179 15.40 -10.25 -22.11
C HIS A 179 15.90 -11.18 -21.01
N GLN A 180 15.56 -10.89 -19.77
CA GLN A 180 15.91 -11.75 -18.64
C GLN A 180 15.15 -13.09 -18.75
N ARG A 181 15.83 -14.21 -18.47
CA ARG A 181 15.21 -15.53 -18.56
C ARG A 181 14.35 -15.85 -17.34
N ASP A 182 14.85 -15.55 -16.16
CA ASP A 182 14.18 -15.81 -14.90
C ASP A 182 13.18 -14.70 -14.56
N TRP A 183 12.02 -15.09 -14.01
CA TRP A 183 10.94 -14.15 -13.71
C TRP A 183 11.29 -13.20 -12.55
N HIS A 184 11.98 -13.70 -11.51
CA HIS A 184 12.35 -12.89 -10.36
C HIS A 184 13.44 -11.87 -10.72
N ASP A 185 14.40 -12.29 -11.56
CA ASP A 185 15.37 -11.36 -12.16
C ASP A 185 14.67 -10.32 -13.06
N GLU A 186 13.71 -10.72 -13.91
CA GLU A 186 12.96 -9.80 -14.80
C GLU A 186 12.16 -8.76 -13.97
N MET A 187 11.49 -9.23 -12.92
CA MET A 187 10.77 -8.37 -11.98
C MET A 187 11.71 -7.36 -11.33
N SER A 188 12.84 -7.83 -10.80
CA SER A 188 13.76 -7.02 -10.00
C SER A 188 14.61 -6.06 -10.82
N TYR A 189 15.08 -6.47 -11.99
CA TYR A 189 15.99 -5.65 -12.81
C TYR A 189 15.26 -4.75 -13.80
N HIS A 190 14.03 -5.10 -14.19
CA HIS A 190 13.31 -4.37 -15.24
C HIS A 190 11.94 -3.86 -14.79
N LYS A 191 11.05 -4.74 -14.30
CA LYS A 191 9.65 -4.33 -14.03
C LYS A 191 9.51 -3.38 -12.85
N ILE A 192 10.05 -3.73 -11.68
CA ILE A 192 10.00 -2.90 -10.47
C ILE A 192 10.72 -1.56 -10.70
N PRO A 193 11.95 -1.51 -11.25
CA PRO A 193 12.59 -0.23 -11.59
C PRO A 193 11.78 0.61 -12.59
N ALA A 194 11.11 -0.01 -13.56
CA ALA A 194 10.23 0.72 -14.48
C ALA A 194 9.02 1.32 -13.78
N LEU A 195 8.41 0.60 -12.83
CA LEU A 195 7.37 1.15 -11.96
C LEU A 195 7.91 2.27 -11.06
N GLY A 196 9.13 2.12 -10.55
CA GLY A 196 9.83 3.14 -9.78
C GLY A 196 9.99 4.45 -10.53
N ARG A 197 10.34 4.40 -11.82
CA ARG A 197 10.34 5.57 -12.70
C ARG A 197 8.91 6.07 -12.94
N LYS A 198 7.99 5.21 -13.38
CA LYS A 198 6.62 5.59 -13.76
C LYS A 198 5.80 6.24 -12.64
N TYR A 199 5.98 5.78 -11.41
CA TYR A 199 5.19 6.16 -10.24
C TYR A 199 5.99 6.85 -9.13
N GLY A 200 7.25 7.22 -9.41
CA GLY A 200 8.12 7.92 -8.46
C GLY A 200 8.39 7.11 -7.19
N LEU A 201 8.68 5.82 -7.30
CA LEU A 201 9.04 4.97 -6.15
C LEU A 201 10.57 4.95 -5.98
N ALA A 202 11.05 4.99 -4.73
CA ALA A 202 12.43 4.62 -4.43
C ALA A 202 12.55 3.09 -4.53
N VAL A 203 13.61 2.59 -5.17
CA VAL A 203 13.79 1.15 -5.41
C VAL A 203 15.13 0.70 -4.84
N GLU A 204 15.07 -0.06 -3.76
CA GLU A 204 16.23 -0.68 -3.14
C GLU A 204 16.62 -1.97 -3.90
N PRO A 205 17.85 -2.08 -4.43
CA PRO A 205 18.25 -3.14 -5.35
C PRO A 205 18.69 -4.43 -4.63
N GLN A 206 17.87 -4.89 -3.69
CA GLN A 206 18.05 -6.10 -2.88
C GLN A 206 18.56 -7.29 -3.69
N ARG A 207 17.99 -7.57 -4.88
CA ARG A 207 18.39 -8.72 -5.69
C ARG A 207 19.84 -8.66 -6.13
N GLN A 208 20.25 -7.49 -6.62
CA GLN A 208 21.61 -7.26 -7.08
C GLN A 208 22.59 -7.34 -5.91
N TRP A 209 22.27 -6.70 -4.80
CA TRP A 209 23.13 -6.71 -3.62
C TRP A 209 23.26 -8.09 -2.99
N TRP A 210 22.17 -8.87 -2.98
CA TRP A 210 22.18 -10.27 -2.54
C TRP A 210 23.12 -11.12 -3.40
N ARG A 211 22.99 -11.03 -4.73
CA ARG A 211 23.87 -11.70 -5.68
C ARG A 211 25.34 -11.34 -5.45
N ASP A 212 25.63 -10.05 -5.36
CA ASP A 212 27.00 -9.57 -5.18
C ASP A 212 27.59 -9.97 -3.83
N TYR A 213 26.76 -10.09 -2.79
CA TYR A 213 27.18 -10.65 -1.50
C TYR A 213 27.51 -12.14 -1.59
N LEU A 214 26.63 -12.95 -2.20
CA LEU A 214 26.88 -14.38 -2.38
C LEU A 214 28.17 -14.65 -3.14
N LEU A 215 28.39 -13.94 -4.25
CA LEU A 215 29.60 -14.10 -5.08
C LEU A 215 30.87 -13.68 -4.35
N ARG A 216 30.86 -12.54 -3.65
CA ARG A 216 32.04 -12.05 -2.92
C ARG A 216 32.43 -12.95 -1.75
N ASN A 217 31.45 -13.62 -1.14
CA ASN A 217 31.68 -14.50 0.00
C ASN A 217 31.78 -15.98 -0.40
N HIS A 218 31.73 -16.30 -1.70
CA HIS A 218 31.71 -17.67 -2.23
C HIS A 218 30.61 -18.53 -1.57
N MET A 219 29.44 -17.93 -1.32
CA MET A 219 28.31 -18.57 -0.66
C MET A 219 27.28 -19.06 -1.70
N ALA A 220 26.71 -20.23 -1.42
CA ALA A 220 25.51 -20.68 -2.09
C ALA A 220 24.26 -20.01 -1.46
N PRO A 221 23.17 -19.77 -2.22
CA PRO A 221 21.95 -19.12 -1.72
C PRO A 221 21.39 -19.77 -0.44
N GLU A 222 21.44 -21.10 -0.35
CA GLU A 222 20.89 -21.89 0.75
C GLU A 222 21.52 -21.54 2.11
N ALA A 223 22.74 -20.98 2.12
CA ALA A 223 23.39 -20.52 3.34
C ALA A 223 22.60 -19.38 4.04
N LEU A 224 21.77 -18.65 3.30
CA LEU A 224 20.97 -17.53 3.79
C LEU A 224 19.47 -17.85 3.88
N LEU A 225 19.06 -19.07 3.52
CA LEU A 225 17.66 -19.49 3.51
C LEU A 225 17.40 -20.54 4.60
N ALA A 226 16.18 -20.51 5.15
CA ALA A 226 15.67 -21.51 6.09
C ALA A 226 14.93 -22.65 5.36
N ASP A 227 14.37 -22.32 4.19
CA ASP A 227 13.78 -23.27 3.25
C ASP A 227 14.13 -22.85 1.81
N ILE A 228 13.31 -23.20 0.82
CA ILE A 228 13.59 -22.87 -0.58
C ILE A 228 13.52 -21.36 -0.90
N VAL A 229 12.91 -20.54 -0.05
CA VAL A 229 12.71 -19.10 -0.33
C VAL A 229 12.77 -18.21 0.90
N HIS A 230 12.36 -18.68 2.08
CA HIS A 230 12.34 -17.84 3.27
C HIS A 230 13.74 -17.68 3.85
N PRO A 231 14.17 -16.45 4.21
CA PRO A 231 15.48 -16.22 4.79
C PRO A 231 15.58 -16.85 6.19
N ASN A 232 16.75 -17.44 6.49
CA ASN A 232 17.12 -17.75 7.87
C ASN A 232 17.55 -16.48 8.62
N GLU A 233 17.95 -16.57 9.88
CA GLU A 233 18.33 -15.39 10.67
C GLU A 233 19.49 -14.58 10.06
N SER A 234 20.46 -15.25 9.42
CA SER A 234 21.54 -14.57 8.69
C SER A 234 21.01 -13.86 7.45
N GLY A 235 20.12 -14.50 6.70
CA GLY A 235 19.44 -13.90 5.55
C GLY A 235 18.61 -12.68 5.93
N LYS A 236 17.82 -12.76 7.01
CA LYS A 236 17.01 -11.64 7.54
C LYS A 236 17.90 -10.46 7.94
N THR A 237 19.01 -10.75 8.61
CA THR A 237 20.01 -9.74 8.99
C THR A 237 20.62 -9.07 7.77
N LEU A 238 20.89 -9.83 6.70
CA LEU A 238 21.40 -9.27 5.46
C LEU A 238 20.38 -8.37 4.74
N ILE A 239 19.11 -8.79 4.66
CA ILE A 239 18.01 -7.94 4.13
C ILE A 239 17.94 -6.62 4.92
N ALA A 240 17.88 -6.70 6.25
CA ALA A 240 17.82 -5.50 7.08
C ALA A 240 19.05 -4.60 6.90
N SER A 241 20.25 -5.17 6.78
CA SER A 241 21.49 -4.42 6.56
C SER A 241 21.48 -3.69 5.22
N PHE A 242 21.04 -4.33 4.14
CA PHE A 242 20.91 -3.70 2.82
C PHE A 242 19.89 -2.57 2.85
N PHE A 243 18.70 -2.84 3.37
CA PHE A 243 17.68 -1.82 3.53
C PHE A 243 18.19 -0.60 4.30
N ASN A 244 18.82 -0.81 5.46
CA ASN A 244 19.37 0.27 6.28
C ASN A 244 20.49 1.03 5.57
N GLN A 245 21.40 0.34 4.86
CA GLN A 245 22.44 0.97 4.06
C GLN A 245 21.85 1.90 2.99
N TYR A 246 20.82 1.44 2.29
CA TYR A 246 20.14 2.24 1.28
C TYR A 246 19.43 3.45 1.90
N PHE A 247 18.62 3.20 2.92
CA PHE A 247 17.79 4.20 3.58
C PHE A 247 18.64 5.29 4.26
N ASP A 248 19.66 4.90 5.03
CA ASP A 248 20.57 5.84 5.68
C ASP A 248 21.33 6.69 4.67
N GLY A 249 21.76 6.07 3.55
CA GLY A 249 22.38 6.81 2.46
C GLY A 249 21.47 7.90 1.89
N LEU A 250 20.15 7.69 1.85
CA LEU A 250 19.18 8.71 1.43
C LEU A 250 19.01 9.79 2.50
N VAL A 251 18.90 9.42 3.78
CA VAL A 251 18.81 10.38 4.89
C VAL A 251 20.03 11.29 4.92
N ASP A 252 21.23 10.74 4.76
CA ASP A 252 22.48 11.50 4.82
C ASP A 252 22.65 12.45 3.61
N ARG A 253 22.10 12.09 2.44
CA ARG A 253 22.17 12.90 1.21
C ARG A 253 21.02 13.88 1.03
N TRP A 254 19.95 13.79 1.83
CA TRP A 254 18.82 14.70 1.72
C TRP A 254 19.29 16.16 1.89
N SER A 255 18.90 16.98 0.92
CA SER A 255 19.37 18.32 0.67
C SER A 255 18.23 19.32 0.56
N HIS A 256 17.19 19.13 1.40
CA HIS A 256 15.97 19.95 1.42
C HIS A 256 15.06 19.74 0.20
N GLU A 257 15.10 18.56 -0.42
CA GLU A 257 14.08 18.16 -1.38
C GLU A 257 12.69 18.21 -0.72
N THR A 258 11.69 18.70 -1.46
CA THR A 258 10.32 18.90 -0.98
C THR A 258 9.32 18.23 -1.92
N GLU A 259 8.19 17.78 -1.40
CA GLU A 259 7.08 17.24 -2.19
C GLU A 259 5.78 18.02 -1.88
N ASN A 260 4.83 18.04 -2.82
CA ASN A 260 3.65 18.91 -2.77
C ASN A 260 2.32 18.16 -2.65
N THR A 261 2.37 16.87 -2.31
CA THR A 261 1.19 16.04 -2.06
C THR A 261 0.57 16.33 -0.70
N VAL A 262 1.30 16.97 0.22
CA VAL A 262 0.76 17.46 1.49
C VAL A 262 0.76 18.99 1.53
N THR A 263 -0.27 19.59 2.11
CA THR A 263 -0.32 21.03 2.38
C THR A 263 -0.78 21.30 3.80
N THR A 264 -0.09 22.22 4.45
CA THR A 264 -0.46 22.70 5.79
C THR A 264 -1.14 24.06 5.70
N LEU A 265 -2.25 24.22 6.42
CA LEU A 265 -2.96 25.49 6.56
C LEU A 265 -3.20 25.83 8.03
N PRO A 266 -3.34 27.11 8.40
CA PRO A 266 -3.87 27.49 9.71
C PRO A 266 -5.25 26.86 9.94
N ALA A 267 -5.51 26.42 11.16
CA ALA A 267 -6.82 25.91 11.53
C ALA A 267 -7.82 27.06 11.75
N THR A 268 -8.78 27.19 10.85
CA THR A 268 -9.84 28.21 10.89
C THR A 268 -11.23 27.58 10.80
N PRO A 269 -12.29 28.21 11.34
CA PRO A 269 -13.65 27.63 11.34
C PRO A 269 -14.22 27.36 9.94
N LYS A 270 -13.68 28.02 8.92
CA LYS A 270 -13.99 27.78 7.51
C LYS A 270 -12.70 27.74 6.73
N VAL A 271 -12.53 26.71 5.90
CA VAL A 271 -11.35 26.52 5.05
C VAL A 271 -11.77 26.05 3.66
N HIS A 272 -11.10 26.58 2.64
CA HIS A 272 -11.18 26.10 1.27
C HIS A 272 -9.89 25.34 0.97
N PHE A 273 -10.01 24.12 0.45
CA PHE A 273 -8.86 23.27 0.16
C PHE A 273 -9.08 22.41 -1.08
N GLU A 274 -8.00 21.89 -1.64
CA GLU A 274 -8.05 20.85 -2.68
C GLU A 274 -7.33 19.62 -2.14
N GLY A 275 -7.99 18.46 -2.14
CA GLY A 275 -7.42 17.22 -1.61
C GLY A 275 -8.47 16.15 -1.30
N THR A 276 -8.02 14.99 -0.84
CA THR A 276 -8.89 13.82 -0.57
C THR A 276 -9.04 13.51 0.92
N ARG A 277 -8.24 14.16 1.77
CA ARG A 277 -8.29 14.01 3.23
C ARG A 277 -7.91 15.31 3.92
N LEU A 278 -8.57 15.56 5.05
CA LEU A 278 -8.36 16.71 5.92
C LEU A 278 -8.17 16.21 7.36
N GLU A 279 -7.07 16.61 7.99
CA GLU A 279 -6.76 16.32 9.39
C GLU A 279 -6.50 17.61 10.16
N LEU A 280 -6.86 17.64 11.44
CA LEU A 280 -6.37 18.61 12.41
C LEU A 280 -5.27 17.97 13.24
N ILE A 281 -4.09 18.57 13.24
CA ILE A 281 -2.91 18.10 13.96
C ILE A 281 -2.65 19.02 15.15
N THR A 282 -2.51 18.43 16.33
CA THR A 282 -2.33 19.15 17.59
C THR A 282 -1.20 18.53 18.44
N ASP A 283 -0.63 19.32 19.34
CA ASP A 283 0.43 18.92 20.29
C ASP A 283 -0.11 18.44 21.65
N ARG A 284 -1.42 18.52 21.83
CA ARG A 284 -2.15 18.14 23.04
C ARG A 284 -3.50 17.52 22.67
N PRO A 285 -4.08 16.68 23.55
CA PRO A 285 -5.43 16.22 23.33
C PRO A 285 -6.40 17.41 23.44
N LEU A 286 -7.41 17.38 22.58
CA LEU A 286 -8.59 18.24 22.64
C LEU A 286 -9.62 17.64 23.60
N ALA A 287 -10.42 18.48 24.24
CA ALA A 287 -11.49 18.04 25.15
C ALA A 287 -12.59 17.25 24.42
N ALA A 288 -12.80 17.54 23.13
CA ALA A 288 -13.69 16.82 22.24
C ALA A 288 -13.16 16.91 20.80
N THR A 289 -13.47 15.90 19.99
CA THR A 289 -13.19 15.93 18.55
C THR A 289 -14.03 17.03 17.88
N PRO A 290 -13.44 17.92 17.06
CA PRO A 290 -14.21 18.93 16.35
C PRO A 290 -15.24 18.31 15.41
N SER A 291 -16.43 18.91 15.34
CA SER A 291 -17.41 18.55 14.32
C SER A 291 -17.02 19.22 13.00
N VAL A 292 -17.34 18.56 11.89
CA VAL A 292 -16.96 19.05 10.57
C VAL A 292 -18.03 18.71 9.55
N THR A 293 -18.28 19.67 8.66
CA THR A 293 -19.04 19.48 7.44
C THR A 293 -18.14 19.74 6.23
N ILE A 294 -18.22 18.88 5.22
CA ILE A 294 -17.54 19.02 3.93
C ILE A 294 -18.62 19.25 2.87
N ASP A 295 -18.50 20.34 2.12
CA ASP A 295 -19.45 20.72 1.06
C ASP A 295 -20.92 20.72 1.50
N GLY A 296 -21.15 21.09 2.77
CA GLY A 296 -22.47 21.15 3.38
C GLY A 296 -23.00 19.84 3.96
N LYS A 297 -22.24 18.74 3.88
CA LYS A 297 -22.60 17.44 4.48
C LYS A 297 -21.73 17.13 5.70
N PRO A 298 -22.27 16.50 6.75
CA PRO A 298 -21.46 15.92 7.83
C PRO A 298 -20.36 15.00 7.28
N ALA A 299 -19.18 14.99 7.90
CA ALA A 299 -18.09 14.12 7.43
C ALA A 299 -18.47 12.62 7.41
N LEU A 300 -19.31 12.16 8.34
CA LEU A 300 -19.77 10.77 8.39
C LEU A 300 -20.74 10.40 7.26
N ASP A 301 -21.24 11.36 6.47
CA ASP A 301 -22.04 11.10 5.27
C ASP A 301 -21.18 10.79 4.04
N HIS A 302 -19.85 10.77 4.19
CA HIS A 302 -18.91 10.39 3.15
C HIS A 302 -18.43 8.95 3.37
N ASP A 303 -18.58 8.08 2.37
CA ASP A 303 -18.20 6.66 2.46
C ASP A 303 -16.72 6.46 2.84
N GLY A 304 -15.86 7.36 2.36
CA GLY A 304 -14.43 7.39 2.69
C GLY A 304 -14.09 7.59 4.17
N CYS A 305 -15.08 7.99 4.99
CA CYS A 305 -14.96 8.12 6.43
C CYS A 305 -15.29 6.82 7.19
N TRP A 306 -15.51 5.72 6.49
CA TRP A 306 -15.86 4.43 7.09
C TRP A 306 -14.91 3.33 6.63
N LEU A 307 -14.69 2.36 7.51
CA LEU A 307 -13.77 1.26 7.27
C LEU A 307 -14.32 -0.04 7.86
N ALA A 308 -14.14 -1.14 7.11
CA ALA A 308 -14.28 -2.50 7.63
C ALA A 308 -12.91 -3.03 8.14
N THR A 309 -12.89 -3.66 9.31
CA THR A 309 -11.70 -4.34 9.80
C THR A 309 -11.40 -5.60 8.97
N ARG A 310 -10.19 -6.16 9.11
CA ARG A 310 -9.92 -7.49 8.55
C ARG A 310 -10.86 -8.49 9.21
N ALA A 311 -11.40 -9.39 8.40
CA ALA A 311 -12.21 -10.49 8.90
C ALA A 311 -11.37 -11.45 9.76
N THR A 312 -12.04 -12.19 10.65
CA THR A 312 -11.46 -13.31 11.41
C THR A 312 -10.53 -14.15 10.54
N ALA A 313 -9.35 -14.47 11.08
CA ALA A 313 -8.40 -15.35 10.42
C ALA A 313 -8.93 -16.80 10.39
N LEU A 314 -8.60 -17.53 9.32
CA LEU A 314 -8.86 -18.95 9.22
C LEU A 314 -8.02 -19.73 10.27
N ASP A 315 -8.52 -20.89 10.71
CA ASP A 315 -7.85 -21.78 11.66
C ASP A 315 -7.26 -23.03 11.00
N THR A 316 -7.11 -23.02 9.67
CA THR A 316 -6.60 -24.15 8.85
C THR A 316 -5.08 -24.17 8.73
N GLY A 317 -4.35 -23.63 9.71
CA GLY A 317 -2.89 -23.52 9.70
C GLY A 317 -2.34 -22.34 8.89
N ARG A 318 -3.21 -21.49 8.32
CA ARG A 318 -2.87 -20.19 7.71
C ARG A 318 -3.64 -19.10 8.42
N ASP A 319 -2.97 -18.05 8.86
CA ASP A 319 -3.60 -16.90 9.53
C ASP A 319 -4.19 -15.87 8.55
N TRP A 320 -4.72 -16.37 7.43
CA TRP A 320 -5.33 -15.56 6.39
C TRP A 320 -6.70 -15.05 6.83
N PRO A 321 -7.08 -13.81 6.50
CA PRO A 321 -8.44 -13.35 6.77
C PRO A 321 -9.44 -14.19 5.96
N ALA A 322 -10.56 -14.57 6.56
CA ALA A 322 -11.58 -15.37 5.86
C ALA A 322 -12.17 -14.66 4.63
N LEU A 323 -12.14 -13.32 4.65
CA LEU A 323 -12.50 -12.43 3.54
C LEU A 323 -11.34 -11.49 3.24
N ARG A 324 -10.96 -11.39 1.97
CA ARG A 324 -9.94 -10.44 1.51
C ARG A 324 -10.45 -9.00 1.42
N ARG A 325 -11.73 -8.84 1.09
CA ARG A 325 -12.36 -7.54 0.88
C ARG A 325 -13.83 -7.57 1.28
N ILE A 326 -14.26 -6.48 1.88
CA ILE A 326 -15.65 -6.17 2.20
C ILE A 326 -15.90 -4.78 1.63
N ASP A 327 -16.80 -4.68 0.65
CA ASP A 327 -17.14 -3.41 0.02
C ASP A 327 -18.28 -2.76 0.80
N LEU A 328 -18.00 -1.63 1.44
CA LEU A 328 -19.03 -0.77 2.04
C LEU A 328 -19.68 0.06 0.92
N ILE A 329 -21.01 0.10 0.86
CA ILE A 329 -21.73 0.75 -0.25
C ILE A 329 -22.30 2.11 0.16
N HIS A 330 -23.19 2.18 1.16
CA HIS A 330 -23.75 3.42 1.72
C HIS A 330 -24.37 3.16 3.11
N ASP A 331 -24.93 4.20 3.75
CA ASP A 331 -25.68 4.17 5.02
C ASP A 331 -24.96 3.44 6.16
N HIS A 332 -23.66 3.73 6.30
CA HIS A 332 -22.80 3.05 7.24
C HIS A 332 -23.21 3.32 8.69
N THR A 333 -23.20 2.26 9.49
CA THR A 333 -23.42 2.32 10.92
C THR A 333 -22.27 1.60 11.62
N ALA A 334 -21.81 2.15 12.74
CA ALA A 334 -20.77 1.52 13.54
C ALA A 334 -21.33 0.26 14.19
N GLU A 335 -20.87 -0.91 13.79
CA GLU A 335 -21.38 -2.19 14.29
C GLU A 335 -20.42 -3.36 14.03
N ASP A 336 -20.59 -4.41 14.83
CA ASP A 336 -19.90 -5.69 14.63
C ASP A 336 -20.73 -6.59 13.72
N TRP A 337 -20.07 -7.22 12.77
CA TRP A 337 -20.68 -8.12 11.81
C TRP A 337 -20.25 -9.55 12.08
N THR A 338 -21.19 -10.48 11.92
CA THR A 338 -20.96 -11.91 12.04
C THR A 338 -21.53 -12.63 10.83
N ALA A 339 -20.67 -13.33 10.09
CA ALA A 339 -21.06 -14.33 9.11
C ALA A 339 -20.88 -15.75 9.69
N THR A 340 -21.95 -16.54 9.65
CA THR A 340 -21.92 -17.96 10.06
C THR A 340 -21.88 -18.81 8.80
N LEU A 341 -20.75 -19.46 8.55
CA LEU A 341 -20.53 -20.32 7.39
C LEU A 341 -20.89 -21.77 7.77
N SER A 342 -21.58 -22.47 6.90
CA SER A 342 -22.03 -23.86 7.11
C SER A 342 -22.24 -24.59 5.79
N HIS A 343 -22.47 -25.90 5.85
CA HIS A 343 -22.75 -26.74 4.68
C HIS A 343 -21.62 -26.67 3.64
N PHE A 344 -20.39 -26.79 4.11
CA PHE A 344 -19.20 -26.81 3.25
C PHE A 344 -19.21 -28.02 2.32
N THR A 345 -18.75 -27.82 1.08
CA THR A 345 -18.33 -28.94 0.24
C THR A 345 -17.07 -29.59 0.82
N PRO A 346 -16.75 -30.86 0.51
CA PRO A 346 -15.58 -31.54 1.09
C PRO A 346 -14.22 -30.87 0.83
N ASP A 347 -14.16 -29.94 -0.12
CA ASP A 347 -13.00 -29.17 -0.53
C ASP A 347 -13.08 -27.68 -0.20
N ASP A 348 -14.08 -27.27 0.61
CA ASP A 348 -14.41 -25.89 0.97
C ASP A 348 -14.60 -24.93 -0.22
N ALA A 349 -14.80 -25.46 -1.43
CA ALA A 349 -14.96 -24.68 -2.65
C ALA A 349 -16.29 -23.91 -2.68
N ASP A 350 -17.32 -24.40 -2.01
CA ASP A 350 -18.59 -23.71 -1.80
C ASP A 350 -19.12 -24.00 -0.39
N PHE A 351 -19.90 -23.06 0.14
CA PHE A 351 -20.57 -23.15 1.43
C PHE A 351 -21.73 -22.16 1.47
N GLU A 352 -22.66 -22.39 2.39
CA GLU A 352 -23.73 -21.45 2.70
C GLU A 352 -23.28 -20.53 3.83
N PHE A 353 -23.79 -19.30 3.84
CA PHE A 353 -23.57 -18.39 4.96
C PHE A 353 -24.82 -17.59 5.30
N THR A 354 -24.95 -17.23 6.57
CA THR A 354 -25.87 -16.19 7.04
C THR A 354 -25.06 -15.00 7.53
N LEU A 355 -25.60 -13.80 7.38
CA LEU A 355 -24.94 -12.56 7.78
C LEU A 355 -25.82 -11.78 8.75
N SER A 356 -25.22 -11.22 9.79
CA SER A 356 -25.89 -10.33 10.72
C SER A 356 -24.98 -9.22 11.22
N GLY A 357 -25.55 -8.04 11.45
CA GLY A 357 -24.90 -6.93 12.14
C GLY A 357 -25.45 -6.78 13.56
N SER A 358 -24.62 -6.32 14.50
CA SER A 358 -25.01 -6.13 15.89
C SER A 358 -26.07 -5.05 16.09
N VAL A 359 -26.22 -4.12 15.12
CA VAL A 359 -27.25 -3.07 15.11
C VAL A 359 -28.29 -3.37 14.03
N SER A 360 -27.85 -3.74 12.83
CA SER A 360 -28.72 -3.96 11.67
C SER A 360 -29.43 -5.33 11.67
N GLY A 361 -29.11 -6.22 12.62
CA GLY A 361 -29.77 -7.51 12.80
C GLY A 361 -29.48 -8.48 11.65
N ASN A 362 -30.46 -9.30 11.27
CA ASN A 362 -30.30 -10.26 10.18
C ASN A 362 -30.17 -9.54 8.83
N GLN A 363 -29.08 -9.82 8.12
CA GLN A 363 -28.71 -9.21 6.83
C GLN A 363 -28.67 -10.24 5.71
N GLY A 364 -29.42 -11.34 5.84
CA GLY A 364 -29.69 -12.30 4.79
C GLY A 364 -28.72 -13.48 4.77
N SER A 365 -28.85 -14.30 3.73
CA SER A 365 -28.04 -15.49 3.50
C SER A 365 -27.62 -15.62 2.05
N GLY A 366 -26.52 -16.33 1.82
CA GLY A 366 -25.93 -16.50 0.50
C GLY A 366 -25.10 -17.76 0.36
N ARG A 367 -24.45 -17.89 -0.80
CA ARG A 367 -23.49 -18.95 -1.11
C ARG A 367 -22.17 -18.35 -1.54
N ALA A 368 -21.06 -18.95 -1.11
CA ALA A 368 -19.70 -18.46 -1.37
C ALA A 368 -19.39 -18.32 -2.86
N SER A 369 -19.97 -19.19 -3.68
CA SER A 369 -19.84 -19.19 -5.15
C SER A 369 -20.50 -18.01 -5.87
N ARG A 370 -21.21 -17.11 -5.17
CA ARG A 370 -21.92 -15.97 -5.77
C ARG A 370 -21.63 -14.66 -5.05
N ASP A 371 -21.59 -13.56 -5.81
CA ASP A 371 -21.59 -12.23 -5.24
C ASP A 371 -22.84 -12.04 -4.36
N PHE A 372 -22.63 -11.41 -3.21
CA PHE A 372 -23.68 -11.14 -2.24
C PHE A 372 -23.72 -9.65 -1.91
N VAL A 373 -24.93 -9.10 -1.91
CA VAL A 373 -25.21 -7.75 -1.43
C VAL A 373 -26.26 -7.90 -0.34
N THR A 374 -26.07 -7.24 0.80
CA THR A 374 -27.05 -7.29 1.88
C THR A 374 -28.40 -6.77 1.41
N PRO A 375 -29.54 -7.29 1.94
CA PRO A 375 -30.85 -6.75 1.62
C PRO A 375 -31.00 -5.25 1.94
N SER A 376 -30.26 -4.75 2.92
CA SER A 376 -30.17 -3.32 3.25
C SER A 376 -29.40 -2.49 2.23
N GLY A 377 -28.57 -3.12 1.40
CA GLY A 377 -27.61 -2.44 0.54
C GLY A 377 -26.38 -1.89 1.28
N ALA A 378 -26.17 -2.19 2.56
CA ALA A 378 -25.05 -1.66 3.34
C ALA A 378 -23.67 -2.13 2.87
N LEU A 379 -23.53 -3.41 2.49
CA LEU A 379 -22.24 -3.97 2.03
C LEU A 379 -22.39 -5.03 0.93
N LYS A 380 -21.29 -5.24 0.20
CA LYS A 380 -21.10 -6.30 -0.78
C LYS A 380 -19.92 -7.18 -0.40
N ILE A 381 -20.09 -8.49 -0.62
CA ILE A 381 -19.03 -9.50 -0.59
C ILE A 381 -18.98 -10.14 -1.98
N ALA A 382 -17.87 -9.99 -2.70
CA ALA A 382 -17.68 -10.68 -3.96
C ALA A 382 -17.32 -12.15 -3.72
N SER A 383 -17.78 -13.07 -4.58
CA SER A 383 -17.51 -14.50 -4.40
C SER A 383 -16.01 -14.81 -4.34
N VAL A 384 -15.21 -14.08 -5.12
CA VAL A 384 -13.77 -14.22 -5.17
C VAL A 384 -13.07 -13.84 -3.86
N ASP A 385 -13.71 -13.07 -2.97
CA ASP A 385 -13.05 -12.58 -1.76
C ASP A 385 -13.03 -13.60 -0.62
N TRP A 386 -13.77 -14.71 -0.73
CA TRP A 386 -13.73 -15.84 0.20
C TRP A 386 -12.41 -16.61 0.11
N MET A 387 -11.76 -16.78 1.27
CA MET A 387 -10.48 -17.49 1.40
C MET A 387 -10.53 -18.99 1.73
N PRO A 388 -11.62 -19.58 2.26
CA PRO A 388 -11.67 -21.03 2.52
C PRO A 388 -11.25 -21.92 1.33
N PRO A 389 -11.71 -21.69 0.08
CA PRO A 389 -11.29 -22.53 -1.05
C PRO A 389 -9.78 -22.56 -1.26
N ARG A 390 -9.13 -21.40 -1.14
CA ARG A 390 -7.68 -21.28 -1.29
C ARG A 390 -6.94 -21.94 -0.12
N ALA A 391 -7.43 -21.72 1.10
CA ALA A 391 -6.81 -22.31 2.28
C ALA A 391 -6.83 -23.84 2.21
N PHE A 392 -7.98 -24.42 1.83
CA PHE A 392 -8.09 -25.86 1.60
C PHE A 392 -7.15 -26.33 0.49
N GLN A 393 -7.05 -25.61 -0.64
CA GLN A 393 -6.13 -25.97 -1.73
C GLN A 393 -4.68 -26.08 -1.26
N GLU A 394 -4.25 -25.22 -0.33
CA GLU A 394 -2.88 -25.20 0.16
C GLU A 394 -2.63 -26.18 1.31
N THR A 395 -3.55 -26.29 2.27
CA THR A 395 -3.31 -27.04 3.52
C THR A 395 -3.95 -28.42 3.53
N LYS A 396 -4.96 -28.65 2.67
CA LYS A 396 -5.82 -29.85 2.66
C LYS A 396 -6.56 -30.08 3.98
N LEU A 397 -6.71 -29.04 4.79
CA LEU A 397 -7.44 -29.07 6.05
C LEU A 397 -8.79 -28.36 5.84
N PRO A 398 -9.93 -29.08 5.97
CA PRO A 398 -11.25 -28.44 5.88
C PRO A 398 -11.51 -27.57 7.11
N LEU A 399 -12.32 -26.54 6.93
CA LEU A 399 -12.87 -25.76 8.05
C LEU A 399 -13.87 -26.60 8.86
N HIS A 400 -14.00 -26.26 10.14
CA HIS A 400 -15.05 -26.82 10.98
C HIS A 400 -16.41 -26.19 10.62
N ASP A 401 -17.49 -26.95 10.81
CA ASP A 401 -18.86 -26.51 10.52
C ASP A 401 -19.68 -26.40 11.82
N PRO A 402 -20.24 -25.23 12.18
CA PRO A 402 -20.14 -23.95 11.46
C PRO A 402 -18.84 -23.20 11.77
N PHE A 403 -18.34 -22.43 10.81
CA PHE A 403 -17.22 -21.49 11.00
C PHE A 403 -17.74 -20.06 11.18
N ILE A 404 -17.23 -19.34 12.18
CA ILE A 404 -17.70 -17.98 12.51
C ILE A 404 -16.69 -16.93 12.05
N VAL A 405 -17.10 -16.11 11.09
CA VAL A 405 -16.32 -14.97 10.60
C VAL A 405 -16.86 -13.68 11.21
N LYS A 406 -15.98 -12.85 11.78
CA LYS A 406 -16.33 -11.56 12.38
C LYS A 406 -15.48 -10.44 11.81
N TRP A 407 -16.06 -9.24 11.75
CA TRP A 407 -15.37 -7.98 11.49
C TRP A 407 -16.18 -6.83 12.11
N SER A 408 -15.62 -5.63 12.11
CA SER A 408 -16.29 -4.43 12.59
C SER A 408 -16.31 -3.39 11.48
N VAL A 409 -17.39 -2.63 11.39
CA VAL A 409 -17.48 -1.40 10.60
C VAL A 409 -17.42 -0.24 11.57
N ALA A 410 -16.52 0.71 11.35
CA ALA A 410 -16.32 1.84 12.24
C ALA A 410 -15.97 3.13 11.46
N PRO A 411 -16.34 4.30 12.00
CA PRO A 411 -15.93 5.57 11.44
C PRO A 411 -14.42 5.78 11.69
N ILE A 412 -13.72 6.28 10.67
CA ILE A 412 -12.35 6.79 10.82
C ILE A 412 -12.32 8.30 10.97
N CYS A 413 -13.34 9.00 10.47
CA CYS A 413 -13.49 10.44 10.65
C CYS A 413 -14.27 10.74 11.94
N ALA A 414 -14.00 11.90 12.55
CA ALA A 414 -14.63 12.33 13.79
C ALA A 414 -14.52 11.32 14.95
N ALA A 415 -13.63 10.34 14.84
CA ALA A 415 -13.30 9.38 15.87
C ALA A 415 -12.39 10.01 16.94
N SER A 416 -12.05 9.23 17.96
CA SER A 416 -10.93 9.56 18.85
C SER A 416 -9.67 9.79 18.02
N PRO A 417 -8.82 10.77 18.39
CA PRO A 417 -7.62 11.05 17.64
C PRO A 417 -6.70 9.83 17.64
N GLU A 418 -6.00 9.62 16.52
CA GLU A 418 -4.81 8.82 16.56
C GLU A 418 -3.76 9.54 17.41
N THR A 419 -3.03 8.79 18.23
CA THR A 419 -1.99 9.32 19.13
C THR A 419 -0.62 8.76 18.78
N PRO A 420 -0.11 9.00 17.55
CA PRO A 420 1.17 8.45 17.16
C PRO A 420 2.27 9.25 17.86
N GLY A 421 2.76 8.75 18.99
CA GLY A 421 3.80 9.45 19.76
C GLY A 421 3.29 10.67 20.51
N SER A 422 3.80 11.86 20.15
CA SER A 422 3.47 13.14 20.79
C SER A 422 2.48 14.00 19.99
N GLU A 423 2.07 13.55 18.80
CA GLU A 423 1.07 14.23 17.98
C GLU A 423 -0.31 13.63 18.24
N TYR A 424 -1.34 14.46 18.17
CA TYR A 424 -2.74 14.02 18.10
C TYR A 424 -3.26 14.36 16.71
N ARG A 425 -3.69 13.33 15.98
CA ARG A 425 -4.21 13.46 14.61
C ARG A 425 -5.71 13.20 14.61
N TYR A 426 -6.48 14.27 14.38
CA TYR A 426 -7.93 14.21 14.24
C TYR A 426 -8.29 14.14 12.77
N VAL A 427 -8.77 12.99 12.33
CA VAL A 427 -9.25 12.81 10.97
C VAL A 427 -10.59 13.51 10.84
N LEU A 428 -10.62 14.65 10.16
CA LEU A 428 -11.84 15.41 9.97
C LEU A 428 -12.63 14.88 8.77
N ALA A 429 -11.94 14.55 7.68
CA ALA A 429 -12.54 13.94 6.51
C ALA A 429 -11.54 13.08 5.76
N ALA A 430 -11.99 12.01 5.10
CA ALA A 430 -11.16 11.09 4.34
C ALA A 430 -11.92 10.51 3.14
N GLY A 431 -11.16 10.06 2.13
CA GLY A 431 -11.71 9.47 0.90
C GLY A 431 -12.64 10.41 0.13
N LEU A 432 -12.40 11.73 0.22
CA LEU A 432 -13.10 12.71 -0.60
C LEU A 432 -12.70 12.56 -2.08
N PRO A 433 -13.60 12.82 -3.03
CA PRO A 433 -13.24 12.87 -4.44
C PRO A 433 -12.10 13.87 -4.69
N PRO A 434 -11.13 13.60 -5.58
CA PRO A 434 -10.08 14.58 -5.86
C PRO A 434 -10.66 15.89 -6.39
N GLY A 435 -10.41 17.01 -5.70
CA GLY A 435 -10.89 18.31 -6.15
C GLY A 435 -11.01 19.34 -5.03
N PRO A 436 -11.60 20.51 -5.34
CA PRO A 436 -11.83 21.57 -4.38
C PRO A 436 -13.00 21.24 -3.46
N HIS A 437 -12.83 21.52 -2.17
CA HIS A 437 -13.80 21.34 -1.11
C HIS A 437 -13.88 22.56 -0.20
N THR A 438 -15.00 22.69 0.49
CA THR A 438 -15.18 23.65 1.59
C THR A 438 -15.49 22.91 2.88
N ALA A 439 -14.62 23.05 3.88
CA ALA A 439 -14.90 22.56 5.23
C ALA A 439 -15.39 23.69 6.14
N ARG A 440 -16.39 23.38 6.97
CA ARG A 440 -16.70 24.15 8.19
C ARG A 440 -16.42 23.28 9.39
N ILE A 441 -15.66 23.80 10.35
CA ILE A 441 -15.17 23.07 11.51
C ILE A 441 -15.63 23.82 12.76
N GLU A 442 -16.28 23.12 13.69
CA GLU A 442 -16.74 23.67 14.96
C GLU A 442 -16.07 22.93 16.13
N GLY A 443 -15.54 23.69 17.10
CA GLY A 443 -14.82 23.13 18.24
C GLY A 443 -13.47 23.82 18.48
N ASP A 444 -12.58 23.14 19.22
CA ASP A 444 -11.21 23.60 19.46
C ASP A 444 -10.37 23.42 18.19
N LEU A 445 -9.81 24.51 17.69
CA LEU A 445 -8.98 24.58 16.47
C LEU A 445 -7.52 24.88 16.80
N THR A 446 -7.06 24.55 18.01
CA THR A 446 -5.64 24.64 18.36
C THR A 446 -4.83 23.70 17.48
N GLY A 447 -3.82 24.21 16.76
CA GLY A 447 -2.96 23.41 15.89
C GLY A 447 -2.98 23.89 14.44
N TYR A 448 -2.86 22.96 13.51
CA TYR A 448 -2.90 23.24 12.07
C TYR A 448 -3.64 22.15 11.30
N LEU A 449 -4.12 22.51 10.11
CA LEU A 449 -4.77 21.58 9.19
C LEU A 449 -3.74 20.97 8.26
N ARG A 450 -3.80 19.66 8.09
CA ARG A 450 -3.06 18.90 7.08
C ARG A 450 -4.03 18.43 6.01
N ILE A 451 -3.69 18.71 4.76
CA ILE A 451 -4.47 18.34 3.58
C ILE A 451 -3.63 17.43 2.71
N ASP A 452 -4.19 16.28 2.36
CA ASP A 452 -3.51 15.30 1.54
C ASP A 452 -4.08 15.31 0.11
N ARG A 453 -3.17 15.29 -0.87
CA ARG A 453 -3.42 15.30 -2.31
C ARG A 453 -2.62 14.16 -2.96
N PRO A 454 -3.17 12.94 -2.97
CA PRO A 454 -2.53 11.81 -3.61
C PRO A 454 -2.10 12.13 -5.05
N PRO A 455 -0.93 11.65 -5.49
CA PRO A 455 -0.36 12.00 -6.79
C PRO A 455 -1.14 11.43 -7.99
N LEU A 456 -1.87 10.33 -7.83
CA LEU A 456 -2.75 9.79 -8.88
C LEU A 456 -4.21 10.16 -8.60
N ARG A 457 -4.84 10.82 -9.58
CA ARG A 457 -6.25 11.22 -9.57
C ARG A 457 -7.10 10.36 -10.48
#